data_AF-A0A0B4XBL0-F1
#
_entry.id   AF-A0A0B4XBL0-F1
#
_cell.length_a   1.000
_cell.length_b   1.000
_cell.length_c   1.000
_cell.angle_alpha   90.00
_cell.angle_beta   90.00
_cell.angle_gamma   90.00
#
_symmetry.space_group_name_H-M   'P 1'
#
loop_
_entity.id
_entity.type
_entity.pdbx_description
1 polymer ?
#
loop_
_entity_poly.entity_id
_entity_poly.type
_entity_poly.pdbx_seq_one_letter_code
_entity_poly.pdbx_strand_id
1 'polypeptide(L)' 'MLQVANVASLSKAVNSNFAQGSPWAKMQADWRKPTGQGLGQFMGEHLPFYGNLFVSFAAARG' A
#
# COMPACT_ATOMS: atom_id res chain seq x y z
N MET A 1 -37.33 8.49 8.52
CA MET A 1 -36.37 9.10 7.58
C MET A 1 -34.99 9.14 8.28
N LEU A 2 -34.24 8.04 8.25
CA LEU A 2 -32.95 7.88 8.95
C LEU A 2 -32.10 6.85 8.18
N GLN A 3 -31.27 7.30 7.23
CA GLN A 3 -30.19 6.45 6.66
C GLN A 3 -29.13 7.20 5.83
N VAL A 4 -29.32 8.48 5.49
CA VAL A 4 -28.37 9.25 4.66
C VAL A 4 -27.14 9.77 5.39
N ALA A 5 -27.12 9.76 6.74
CA ALA A 5 -25.97 10.24 7.53
C ALA A 5 -24.77 9.25 7.59
N ASN A 6 -24.95 8.00 7.14
CA ASN A 6 -23.95 6.95 7.34
C ASN A 6 -22.88 6.88 6.23
N VAL A 7 -23.20 7.30 5.00
CA VAL A 7 -22.25 7.13 3.87
C VAL A 7 -21.13 8.17 3.90
N ALA A 8 -21.43 9.42 4.30
CA ALA A 8 -20.44 10.49 4.34
C ALA A 8 -19.41 10.34 5.48
N SER A 9 -19.82 9.79 6.62
CA SER A 9 -18.91 9.46 7.72
C SER A 9 -18.03 8.25 7.39
N LEU A 10 -18.61 7.22 6.75
CA LEU A 10 -17.88 6.06 6.27
C LEU A 10 -16.88 6.43 5.17
N SER A 11 -17.23 7.29 4.21
CA SER A 11 -16.31 7.72 3.16
C SER A 11 -15.16 8.55 3.72
N LYS A 12 -15.41 9.42 4.70
CA LYS A 12 -14.37 10.17 5.42
C LYS A 12 -13.43 9.25 6.20
N ALA A 13 -13.96 8.22 6.86
CA ALA A 13 -13.17 7.21 7.56
C ALA A 13 -12.29 6.40 6.59
N VAL A 14 -12.86 5.93 5.48
CA VAL A 14 -12.12 5.20 4.42
C VAL A 14 -11.02 6.07 3.81
N ASN A 15 -11.33 7.33 3.47
CA ASN A 15 -10.34 8.27 2.94
C ASN A 15 -9.24 8.60 3.96
N SER A 16 -9.59 8.70 5.25
CA SER A 16 -8.60 8.94 6.30
C SER A 16 -7.66 7.75 6.51
N ASN A 17 -8.11 6.53 6.22
CA ASN A 17 -7.28 5.32 6.29
C ASN A 17 -6.33 5.22 5.09
N PHE A 18 -6.76 5.64 3.90
CA PHE A 18 -5.88 5.75 2.73
C PHE A 18 -4.83 6.86 2.90
N ALA A 19 -5.22 8.02 3.43
CA ALA A 19 -4.32 9.16 3.68
C ALA A 19 -3.23 8.83 4.72
N GLN A 20 -3.48 7.85 5.59
CA GLN A 20 -2.52 7.40 6.58
C GLN A 20 -1.42 6.49 6.00
N GLY A 21 -1.49 6.04 4.74
CA GLY A 21 -0.48 5.13 4.18
C GLY A 21 -0.44 3.77 4.89
N SER A 22 0.21 2.77 4.27
CA SER A 22 0.28 1.44 4.90
C SER A 22 1.15 1.49 6.17
N PRO A 23 0.78 0.78 7.26
CA PRO A 23 1.61 0.71 8.46
C PRO A 23 3.03 0.24 8.17
N TRP A 24 3.20 -0.69 7.23
CA TRP A 24 4.49 -1.19 6.78
C TRP A 24 5.33 -0.12 6.07
N ALA A 25 4.71 0.69 5.21
CA ALA A 25 5.39 1.79 4.54
C ALA A 25 5.86 2.86 5.55
N LYS A 26 5.04 3.14 6.57
CA LYS A 26 5.39 4.06 7.66
C LYS A 26 6.55 3.54 8.51
N MET A 27 6.54 2.26 8.86
CA MET A 27 7.64 1.64 9.62
C MET A 27 8.93 1.61 8.80
N GLN A 28 8.84 1.33 7.49
CA GLN A 28 9.98 1.35 6.60
C GLN A 28 10.56 2.77 6.49
N ALA A 29 9.73 3.76 6.16
CA ALA A 29 10.06 5.18 5.94
C ALA A 29 11.13 5.48 4.86
N ASP A 30 12.13 4.62 4.67
CA ASP A 30 13.21 4.73 3.69
C ASP A 30 13.55 3.34 3.14
N TRP A 31 13.48 3.20 1.82
CA TRP A 31 13.80 1.96 1.09
C TRP A 31 15.27 1.55 1.17
N ARG A 32 16.17 2.48 1.47
CA ARG A 32 17.63 2.22 1.55
C ARG A 32 18.05 1.57 2.86
N LYS A 33 17.13 1.45 3.83
CA LYS A 33 17.40 0.71 5.06
C LYS A 33 17.61 -0.77 4.75
N PRO A 34 18.37 -1.51 5.58
CA PRO A 34 18.59 -2.95 5.40
C PRO A 34 17.28 -3.77 5.30
N THR A 35 16.20 -3.29 5.90
CA THR A 35 14.87 -3.94 5.87
C THR A 35 14.10 -3.74 4.57
N GLY A 36 14.54 -2.84 3.68
CA GLY A 36 13.81 -2.46 2.47
C GLY A 36 13.65 -3.60 1.49
N GLN A 37 14.68 -4.41 1.31
CA GLN A 37 14.60 -5.60 0.46
C GLN A 37 13.59 -6.63 1.01
N GLY A 38 13.62 -6.87 2.33
CA GLY A 38 12.67 -7.77 2.98
C GLY A 38 11.22 -7.29 2.84
N LEU A 39 10.97 -5.99 2.97
CA LEU A 39 9.64 -5.43 2.72
C LEU A 39 9.24 -5.57 1.24
N GLY A 40 10.17 -5.35 0.31
CA GLY A 40 9.92 -5.57 -1.11
C GLY A 40 9.50 -7.00 -1.43
N GLN A 41 10.17 -8.00 -0.84
CA GLN A 41 9.80 -9.40 -0.98
C GLN A 41 8.42 -9.69 -0.36
N PHE A 42 8.19 -9.25 0.88
CA PHE A 42 6.90 -9.43 1.56
C PHE A 42 5.74 -8.83 0.75
N MET A 43 5.92 -7.65 0.18
CA MET A 43 4.91 -7.04 -0.68
C MET A 43 4.77 -7.78 -2.02
N GLY A 44 5.84 -8.33 -2.59
CA GLY A 44 5.76 -9.16 -3.80
C GLY A 44 4.94 -10.44 -3.59
N GLU A 45 5.02 -11.03 -2.40
CA GLU A 45 4.28 -12.25 -2.04
C GLU A 45 2.81 -11.96 -1.66
N HIS A 46 2.53 -10.84 -1.00
CA HIS A 46 1.21 -10.54 -0.43
C HIS A 46 0.39 -9.50 -1.20
N LEU A 47 1.00 -8.70 -2.07
CA LEU A 47 0.30 -7.74 -2.92
C LEU A 47 0.40 -8.21 -4.37
N PRO A 48 -0.65 -8.84 -4.94
CA PRO A 48 -0.63 -9.38 -6.30
C PRO A 48 -0.19 -8.35 -7.35
N PHE A 49 -0.53 -7.08 -7.15
CA PHE A 49 -0.13 -5.98 -8.03
C PHE A 49 1.37 -5.64 -7.94
N TYR A 50 1.99 -5.78 -6.76
CA TYR A 50 3.39 -5.41 -6.57
C TYR A 50 4.33 -6.38 -7.28
N GLY A 51 4.01 -7.68 -7.30
CA GLY A 51 4.73 -8.67 -8.10
C GLY A 51 4.72 -8.35 -9.60
N ASN A 52 3.56 -7.96 -10.15
CA ASN A 52 3.44 -7.56 -11.55
C ASN A 52 4.28 -6.32 -11.89
N LEU A 53 4.31 -5.33 -11.00
CA LEU A 53 5.14 -4.14 -11.16
C LEU A 53 6.63 -4.50 -11.17
N PHE A 54 7.05 -5.35 -10.23
CA PHE A 54 8.45 -5.78 -10.12
C PHE A 54 8.90 -6.53 -11.38
N VAL A 55 8.10 -7.50 -11.84
CA VAL A 55 8.39 -8.27 -13.06
C VAL A 55 8.41 -7.36 -14.29
N SER A 56 7.44 -6.43 -14.42
CA SER A 56 7.42 -5.47 -15.53
C SER A 56 8.64 -4.55 -15.52
N PHE A 57 9.06 -4.07 -14.35
CA PHE A 57 10.28 -3.28 -14.21
C PHE A 57 11.52 -4.08 -14.57
N ALA A 58 11.63 -5.32 -14.09
CA ALA A 58 12.75 -6.21 -14.42
C ALA A 58 12.84 -6.49 -15.93
N ALA A 59 11.69 -6.71 -16.58
CA ALA A 59 11.60 -6.91 -18.02
C ALA A 59 11.97 -5.64 -18.81
N ALA A 60 11.54 -4.45 -18.37
CA ALA A 60 11.82 -3.18 -19.03
C ALA A 60 13.26 -2.67 -18.81
N ARG A 61 13.94 -3.13 -17.75
CA ARG A 61 15.36 -2.84 -17.48
C ARG A 61 16.30 -3.69 -18.34
N GLY A 62 15.77 -4.69 -19.06
CA GLY A 62 16.50 -5.53 -20.01
C GLY A 62 16.97 -4.75 -21.22
#